data_AF-A0A224YPF9-F1
#
_entry.id   AF-A0A224YPF9-F1
#
_cell.length_a   1.000
_cell.length_b   1.000
_cell.length_c   1.000
_cell.angle_alpha   90.00
_cell.angle_beta   90.00
_cell.angle_gamma   90.00
#
_symmetry.space_group_name_H-M   'P 1'
#
loop_
_entity.id
_entity.type
_entity.pdbx_description
1 polymer ?
#
loop_
_entity_poly.entity_id
_entity_poly.type
_entity_poly.pdbx_seq_one_letter_code
_entity_poly.pdbx_strand_id
1 'polypeptide(L)'
;MLETLDDFECHPKYYLRTEEDIELMSKSNDEKTKKKLKAWIYFLKDYREELLLRPYIANYSSKGDHGLEYVPRYLRKAQDPKNSHWQEVLRNEKISCDKQVG
;
A
#
# COMPACT_ATOMS: atom_id res chain seq x y z
N MET A 1 -7.06 -5.76 16.29
CA MET A 1 -6.44 -6.17 15.01
C MET A 1 -6.56 -5.07 13.97
N LEU A 2 -7.75 -4.55 13.68
CA LEU A 2 -7.96 -3.51 12.67
C LEU A 2 -7.23 -2.18 13.00
N GLU A 3 -7.28 -1.71 14.26
CA GLU A 3 -6.54 -0.52 14.72
C GLU A 3 -5.01 -0.69 14.63
N THR A 4 -4.51 -1.89 14.90
CA THR A 4 -3.07 -2.19 14.75
C THR A 4 -2.61 -2.05 13.29
N LEU A 5 -3.48 -2.39 12.33
CA LEU A 5 -3.20 -2.19 10.92
C LEU A 5 -3.25 -0.71 10.54
N ASP A 6 -4.16 0.09 11.10
CA ASP A 6 -4.16 1.54 10.89
C ASP A 6 -2.84 2.17 11.32
N ASP A 7 -2.37 1.79 12.51
CA ASP A 7 -1.12 2.25 13.07
C ASP A 7 0.11 1.80 12.26
N PHE A 8 0.02 0.63 11.61
CA PHE A 8 1.07 0.08 10.77
C PHE A 8 1.13 0.77 9.40
N GLU A 9 -0.02 0.99 8.79
CA GLU A 9 -0.21 1.65 7.49
C GLU A 9 -0.19 3.18 7.58
N CYS A 10 0.03 3.72 8.78
CA CYS A 10 0.04 5.16 9.07
C CYS A 10 -1.26 5.85 8.61
N HIS A 11 -2.40 5.19 8.79
CA HIS A 11 -3.72 5.75 8.52
C HIS A 11 -4.09 6.84 9.55
N PRO A 12 -4.79 7.93 9.16
CA PRO A 12 -5.17 8.34 7.79
C PRO A 12 -4.13 9.21 7.09
N LYS A 13 -2.93 9.33 7.67
CA LYS A 13 -1.88 10.25 7.21
C LYS A 13 -1.24 9.80 5.90
N TYR A 14 -0.95 8.53 5.71
CA TYR A 14 -0.29 8.00 4.52
C TYR A 14 -1.26 7.20 3.65
N TYR A 15 -1.80 6.09 4.17
CA TYR A 15 -2.87 5.35 3.51
C TYR A 15 -4.25 5.72 4.09
N LEU A 16 -5.25 5.81 3.21
CA LEU A 16 -6.65 5.93 3.58
C LEU A 16 -7.33 4.57 3.48
N ARG A 17 -7.94 4.11 4.58
CA ARG A 17 -8.75 2.90 4.59
C ARG A 17 -10.14 3.18 4.01
N THR A 18 -10.56 2.38 3.05
CA THR A 18 -11.91 2.39 2.48
C THR A 18 -12.48 0.97 2.39
N GLU A 19 -13.80 0.85 2.38
CA GLU A 19 -14.48 -0.44 2.24
C GLU A 19 -14.86 -0.64 0.77
N GLU A 20 -14.35 -1.71 0.16
CA GLU A 20 -14.51 -2.00 -1.27
C GLU A 20 -15.13 -3.37 -1.49
N ASP A 21 -15.85 -3.53 -2.62
CA ASP A 21 -16.36 -4.83 -3.05
C ASP A 21 -15.25 -5.64 -3.74
N ILE A 22 -14.97 -6.83 -3.24
CA ILE A 22 -14.00 -7.78 -3.82
C ILE A 22 -14.71 -9.02 -4.39
N GLU A 23 -14.21 -9.53 -5.51
CA GLU A 23 -14.69 -10.78 -6.11
C GLU A 23 -13.95 -11.99 -5.53
N LEU A 24 -14.70 -12.97 -5.04
CA LEU A 24 -14.13 -14.23 -4.58
C LEU A 24 -13.78 -15.14 -5.76
N MET A 25 -12.53 -15.59 -5.79
CA MET A 25 -12.08 -16.64 -6.71
C MET A 25 -12.66 -17.99 -6.26
N SER A 26 -13.60 -18.56 -7.02
CA SER A 26 -14.05 -19.94 -6.81
C SER A 26 -13.07 -20.92 -7.45
N LYS A 27 -12.82 -22.06 -6.79
CA LYS A 27 -12.03 -23.16 -7.38
C LYS A 27 -12.82 -23.95 -8.43
N SER A 28 -14.15 -23.83 -8.45
CA SER A 28 -15.00 -24.43 -9.47
C SER A 28 -15.27 -23.42 -10.58
N ASN A 29 -15.14 -23.84 -11.84
CA ASN A 29 -15.48 -23.07 -13.04
C ASN A 29 -16.99 -22.77 -13.19
N ASP A 30 -17.77 -22.83 -12.11
CA ASP A 30 -19.16 -22.43 -12.11
C ASP A 30 -19.23 -20.90 -12.12
N GLU A 31 -19.26 -20.32 -13.33
CA GLU A 31 -19.44 -18.89 -13.58
C GLU A 31 -20.75 -18.32 -13.00
N LYS A 32 -21.66 -19.19 -12.53
CA LYS A 32 -23.02 -18.83 -12.12
C LYS A 32 -23.13 -18.06 -10.81
N THR A 33 -22.06 -17.88 -10.03
CA THR A 33 -22.12 -16.97 -8.87
C THR A 33 -20.75 -16.45 -8.46
N LYS A 34 -20.25 -15.42 -9.15
CA LYS A 34 -19.15 -14.59 -8.61
C LYS A 34 -19.65 -13.90 -7.34
N LYS A 35 -19.30 -14.45 -6.18
CA LYS A 35 -19.66 -13.87 -4.89
C LYS A 35 -18.82 -12.62 -4.66
N LYS A 36 -19.49 -11.50 -4.34
CA LYS A 36 -18.86 -10.27 -3.88
C LYS A 36 -18.95 -10.18 -2.38
N LEU A 37 -17.90 -9.67 -1.74
CA LEU A 37 -17.89 -9.33 -0.32
C LEU A 37 -17.22 -7.97 -0.12
N LYS A 38 -17.52 -7.32 1.00
CA LYS A 38 -16.88 -6.06 1.38
C LYS A 38 -15.63 -6.31 2.21
N ALA A 39 -14.55 -5.62 1.86
CA ALA A 39 -13.29 -5.70 2.59
C ALA A 39 -12.67 -4.31 2.76
N TRP A 40 -11.97 -4.12 3.88
CA TRP A 40 -11.17 -2.92 4.12
C TRP A 40 -9.88 -2.96 3.30
N ILE A 41 -9.62 -1.91 2.52
CA ILE A 41 -8.42 -1.75 1.69
C ILE A 41 -7.76 -0.41 2.01
N TYR A 42 -6.42 -0.40 2.06
CA TYR A 42 -5.62 0.80 2.28
C TYR A 42 -5.16 1.37 0.94
N PHE A 43 -5.65 2.57 0.60
CA PHE A 43 -5.31 3.25 -0.64
C PHE A 43 -4.43 4.47 -0.39
N LEU A 44 -3.42 4.63 -1.23
CA LEU A 44 -2.67 5.88 -1.30
C LEU A 44 -3.50 6.86 -2.14
N LYS A 45 -4.10 7.87 -1.52
CA LYS A 45 -4.94 8.86 -2.23
C LYS A 45 -4.17 10.13 -2.59
N ASP A 46 -3.19 10.54 -1.77
CA ASP A 46 -2.38 11.74 -1.99
C ASP A 46 -1.08 11.42 -2.75
N TYR A 47 -1.20 10.79 -3.91
CA TYR A 47 -0.06 10.35 -4.70
C TYR A 47 0.34 11.38 -5.78
N ARG A 48 1.63 11.33 -6.14
CA ARG A 48 2.21 12.03 -7.29
C ARG A 48 1.71 11.45 -8.60
N GLU A 49 1.23 12.31 -9.51
CA GLU A 49 0.56 11.88 -10.75
C GLU A 49 1.47 11.06 -11.67
N GLU A 50 2.79 11.30 -11.60
CA GLU A 50 3.79 10.56 -12.36
C GLU A 50 3.82 9.07 -12.00
N LEU A 51 3.31 8.68 -10.82
CA LEU A 51 3.17 7.27 -10.44
C LEU A 51 2.16 6.51 -11.31
N LEU A 52 1.19 7.20 -11.92
CA LEU A 52 0.23 6.59 -12.85
C LEU A 52 0.87 6.18 -14.19
N LEU A 53 2.06 6.70 -14.50
CA LEU A 53 2.82 6.31 -15.69
C LEU A 53 3.57 4.99 -15.50
N ARG A 54 3.62 4.46 -14.27
CA ARG A 54 4.31 3.20 -13.97
C ARG A 54 3.50 1.99 -14.43
N PRO A 55 4.15 0.84 -14.66
CA PRO A 55 3.45 -0.39 -14.99
C PRO A 55 2.42 -0.78 -13.93
N TYR A 56 1.22 -1.15 -14.38
CA TYR A 56 0.14 -1.63 -13.52
C TYR A 56 0.38 -3.12 -13.24
N ILE A 57 0.38 -3.49 -11.97
CA ILE A 57 0.69 -4.84 -11.54
C ILE A 57 -0.58 -5.51 -11.03
N ALA A 58 -0.97 -6.63 -11.62
CA ALA A 58 -2.14 -7.40 -11.20
C ALA A 58 -1.92 -8.16 -9.88
N ASN A 59 -0.69 -8.63 -9.64
CA ASN A 59 -0.31 -9.37 -8.43
C ASN A 59 1.07 -8.92 -7.96
N TYR A 60 1.14 -8.29 -6.78
CA TYR A 60 2.39 -7.84 -6.20
C TYR A 60 3.18 -9.01 -5.60
N SER A 61 4.49 -9.07 -5.89
CA SER A 61 5.44 -9.98 -5.24
C SER A 61 6.75 -9.24 -5.00
N SER A 62 7.16 -9.10 -3.74
CA SER A 62 8.42 -8.41 -3.39
C SER A 62 9.63 -9.02 -4.12
N LYS A 63 9.64 -10.34 -4.34
CA LYS A 63 10.73 -11.05 -5.05
C LYS A 63 10.36 -11.38 -6.51
N GLY A 64 9.42 -10.63 -7.08
CA GLY A 64 9.00 -10.79 -8.46
C GLY A 64 10.01 -10.23 -9.46
N ASP A 65 9.73 -10.45 -10.74
CA ASP A 65 10.66 -10.19 -11.85
C ASP A 65 10.91 -8.69 -12.11
N HIS A 66 10.21 -7.79 -11.42
CA HIS A 66 10.45 -6.35 -11.51
C HIS A 66 11.76 -5.91 -10.82
N GLY A 67 12.39 -6.77 -10.00
CA GLY A 67 13.68 -6.48 -9.35
C GLY A 67 13.63 -5.39 -8.28
N LEU A 68 12.43 -5.05 -7.79
CA LEU A 68 12.18 -4.00 -6.79
C LEU A 68 11.73 -4.63 -5.47
N GLU A 69 12.68 -5.17 -4.71
CA GLU A 69 12.39 -5.82 -3.43
C GLU A 69 11.97 -4.83 -2.34
N TYR A 70 10.97 -5.20 -1.55
CA TYR A 70 10.55 -4.42 -0.39
C TYR A 70 11.66 -4.33 0.65
N VAL A 71 11.93 -3.09 1.09
CA VAL A 71 12.91 -2.80 2.14
C VAL A 71 12.20 -2.49 3.45
N PRO A 72 12.37 -3.32 4.49
CA PRO A 72 11.81 -3.06 5.82
C PRO A 72 12.27 -1.73 6.40
N ARG A 73 11.38 -1.06 7.14
CA ARG A 73 11.60 0.29 7.68
C ARG A 73 12.94 0.49 8.40
N TYR A 74 13.39 -0.51 9.17
CA TYR A 74 14.63 -0.44 9.94
C TYR A 74 15.90 -0.53 9.07
N LEU A 75 15.82 -1.02 7.83
CA LEU A 75 16.93 -1.05 6.86
C LEU A 75 16.92 0.14 5.90
N ARG A 76 15.79 0.87 5.79
CA ARG A 76 15.65 1.95 4.81
C ARG A 76 16.72 3.01 4.94
N LYS A 77 17.09 3.43 6.16
CA LYS A 77 18.15 4.44 6.35
C LYS A 77 19.50 4.03 5.78
N ALA A 78 19.81 2.73 5.73
CA ALA A 78 21.06 2.25 5.15
C ALA A 78 21.05 2.32 3.62
N GLN A 79 19.88 2.15 2.99
CA GLN A 79 19.71 2.12 1.53
C GLN A 79 19.30 3.47 0.94
N ASP A 80 18.52 4.25 1.69
CA ASP A 80 18.10 5.62 1.43
C ASP A 80 18.39 6.48 2.67
N PRO A 81 19.64 6.99 2.81
CA PRO A 81 20.02 7.86 3.92
C PRO A 81 19.25 9.19 3.95
N LYS A 82 18.68 9.61 2.82
CA LYS A 82 17.92 10.86 2.70
C LYS A 82 16.46 10.68 3.10
N ASN A 83 15.98 9.44 3.20
CA ASN A 83 14.60 9.09 3.51
C ASN A 83 13.60 9.85 2.59
N SER A 84 13.94 9.99 1.31
CA SER A 84 13.18 10.78 0.32
C SER A 84 11.89 10.10 -0.14
N HIS A 85 11.64 8.85 0.28
CA HIS A 85 10.47 8.07 -0.11
C HIS A 85 9.14 8.84 -0.08
N TRP A 86 8.90 9.64 0.96
CA TRP A 86 7.64 10.39 1.09
C TRP A 86 7.53 11.49 0.01
N GLN A 87 8.63 12.13 -0.35
CA GLN A 87 8.69 13.17 -1.41
C GLN A 87 8.60 12.56 -2.82
N GLU A 88 9.03 11.32 -2.97
CA GLU A 88 8.94 10.58 -4.24
C GLU A 88 7.52 10.06 -4.51
N VAL A 89 6.72 9.88 -3.46
CA VAL A 89 5.42 9.22 -3.54
C VAL A 89 4.25 10.18 -3.34
N LEU A 90 4.33 11.06 -2.34
CA LEU A 90 3.24 11.95 -1.97
C LEU A 90 3.27 13.24 -2.76
N ARG A 91 2.08 13.72 -3.14
CA ARG A 91 1.93 15.00 -3.84
C ARG A 91 2.25 16.18 -2.94
N ASN A 92 1.88 16.10 -1.65
CA ASN A 92 2.11 17.16 -0.67
C ASN A 92 3.13 16.71 0.39
N GLU A 93 4.22 17.47 0.56
CA GLU A 93 5.40 17.08 1.34
C GLU A 93 5.22 17.07 2.88
N LYS A 94 4.08 17.49 3.42
CA LYS A 94 3.92 17.76 4.86
C LYS A 94 3.23 16.63 5.61
N ILE A 95 3.84 15.45 5.67
CA ILE A 95 3.34 14.41 6.57
C ILE A 95 4.52 13.75 7.28
N SER A 96 4.75 14.16 8.54
CA SER A 96 5.55 13.37 9.47
C SER A 96 4.65 12.33 10.14
N CYS A 97 5.02 11.06 10.01
CA CYS A 97 4.53 10.00 10.88
C CYS A 97 5.65 9.60 11.85
N ASP A 98 6.06 10.53 12.70
CA ASP A 98 6.91 10.21 13.84
C ASP A 98 6.09 9.45 14.89
N LYS A 99 6.46 8.21 15.17
CA LYS A 99 6.13 7.58 16.46
C LYS A 99 7.25 7.99 17.42
N GLN A 100 6.92 8.83 18.41
CA GLN A 100 7.72 8.89 19.62
C GLN A 100 7.64 7.51 20.26
N VAL A 101 8.78 6.83 20.32
CA VAL A 101 8.93 5.60 21.10
C VAL A 101 8.93 6.07 22.56
N GLY A 102 7.84 5.79 23.26
CA GLY A 102 7.76 5.78 24.73
C GLY A 102 7.75 4.35 25.22
#